data_AF-A0A732U9B3-F1
#
_entry.id   AF-A0A732U9B3-F1
#
_cell.length_a   1.000
_cell.length_b   1.000
_cell.length_c   1.000
_cell.angle_alpha   90.00
_cell.angle_beta   90.00
_cell.angle_gamma   90.00
#
_symmetry.space_group_name_H-M   'P 1'
#
loop_
_entity.id
_entity.type
_entity.pdbx_description
1 polymer ?
#
loop_
_entity_poly.entity_id
_entity_poly.type
_entity_poly.pdbx_seq_one_letter_code
_entity_poly.pdbx_strand_id
1 'polypeptide(L)'
;GFMFFCCYSMYSAFGDKKLIFRIYFSFVLLISTFFSYGAYHSINAQFKFEENIVNRISQDIQFFGIGNNAEYIKFIGVEPYTSTNENIIKKHPIMEILIPRIINNDWMWSGVLMQRNPFSKKLKLYTNHVTLNDGWEKSRNDVYSIGLVGETIVVRFN
;
A
#
# COMPACT_ATOMS: atom_id res chain seq x y z
N GLY A 1 -6.56 10.35 21.28
CA GLY A 1 -6.85 11.80 21.35
C GLY A 1 -8.30 12.08 20.99
N PHE A 2 -8.63 12.11 19.70
CA PHE A 2 -9.96 12.50 19.19
C PHE A 2 -11.13 11.65 19.74
N MET A 3 -11.00 10.32 19.75
CA MET A 3 -12.04 9.45 20.32
C MET A 3 -12.32 9.74 21.80
N PHE A 4 -11.27 9.93 22.62
CA PHE A 4 -11.41 10.24 24.05
C PHE A 4 -12.07 11.61 24.26
N PHE A 5 -11.77 12.59 23.41
CA PHE A 5 -12.45 13.87 23.38
C PHE A 5 -13.94 13.72 23.04
N CYS A 6 -14.30 12.94 22.02
CA CYS A 6 -15.70 12.62 21.70
C CYS A 6 -16.41 11.93 22.89
N CYS A 7 -15.73 11.04 23.61
CA CYS A 7 -16.26 10.40 24.83
C CYS A 7 -16.55 11.42 25.92
N TYR A 8 -15.58 12.30 26.19
CA TYR A 8 -15.69 13.33 27.20
C TYR A 8 -16.79 14.34 26.86
N SER A 9 -16.88 14.76 25.59
CA SER A 9 -17.92 15.65 25.09
C SER A 9 -19.31 15.02 25.20
N MET A 10 -19.47 13.74 24.87
CA MET A 10 -20.74 13.01 25.02
C MET A 10 -21.12 12.79 26.49
N TYR A 11 -20.16 12.41 27.34
CA TYR A 11 -20.38 12.25 28.79
C TYR A 11 -20.82 13.58 29.42
N SER A 12 -20.16 14.67 29.06
CA SER A 12 -20.49 16.03 29.51
C SER A 12 -21.85 16.52 28.97
N ALA A 13 -22.19 16.19 27.72
CA ALA A 13 -23.43 16.64 27.08
C ALA A 13 -24.70 15.94 27.59
N PHE A 14 -24.63 14.69 28.06
CA PHE A 14 -25.83 13.90 28.40
C PHE A 14 -26.15 13.77 29.89
N GLY A 15 -25.30 14.25 30.81
CA GLY A 15 -25.58 14.31 32.25
C GLY A 15 -26.08 12.99 32.88
N ASP A 16 -26.64 13.05 34.09
CA ASP A 16 -27.02 11.86 34.89
C ASP A 16 -28.26 11.10 34.42
N LYS A 17 -28.99 11.57 33.41
CA LYS A 17 -30.36 11.06 33.19
C LYS A 17 -30.56 10.00 32.11
N LYS A 18 -29.55 9.49 31.39
CA LYS A 18 -29.81 8.42 30.41
C LYS A 18 -28.68 7.39 30.25
N LEU A 19 -28.69 6.37 31.13
CA LEU A 19 -27.85 5.17 31.07
C LEU A 19 -27.81 4.52 29.67
N ILE A 20 -28.96 4.48 28.99
CA ILE A 20 -29.11 3.87 27.65
C ILE A 20 -28.21 4.54 26.60
N PHE A 21 -28.12 5.87 26.60
CA PHE A 21 -27.25 6.59 25.65
C PHE A 21 -25.77 6.34 25.94
N ARG A 22 -25.39 6.21 27.22
CA ARG A 22 -24.02 5.84 27.62
C ARG A 22 -23.67 4.43 27.16
N ILE A 23 -24.57 3.46 27.30
CA ILE A 23 -24.38 2.08 26.84
C ILE A 23 -24.25 2.02 25.31
N TYR A 24 -25.16 2.69 24.58
CA TYR A 24 -25.13 2.74 23.13
C TYR A 24 -23.83 3.37 22.61
N PHE A 25 -23.40 4.48 23.20
CA PHE A 25 -22.17 5.16 22.83
C PHE A 25 -20.92 4.31 23.13
N SER A 26 -20.87 3.64 24.28
CA SER A 26 -19.80 2.68 24.60
C SER A 26 -19.71 1.55 23.58
N PHE A 27 -20.84 1.06 23.09
CA PHE A 27 -20.88 0.03 22.04
C PHE A 27 -20.36 0.55 20.69
N VAL A 28 -20.75 1.76 20.30
CA VAL A 28 -20.23 2.42 19.08
C VAL A 28 -18.72 2.63 19.16
N LEU A 29 -18.21 3.05 20.32
CA LEU A 29 -16.76 3.18 20.56
C LEU A 29 -16.02 1.86 20.45
N LEU A 30 -16.57 0.82 21.06
CA LEU A 30 -15.98 -0.51 21.03
C LEU A 30 -15.83 -1.00 19.59
N ILE A 31 -16.91 -0.89 18.80
CA ILE A 31 -16.90 -1.24 17.37
C ILE A 31 -15.90 -0.37 16.60
N SER A 32 -15.92 0.95 16.80
CA SER A 32 -15.01 1.87 16.12
C SER A 32 -13.54 1.58 16.45
N THR A 33 -13.25 1.20 17.70
CA THR A 33 -11.91 0.83 18.15
C THR A 33 -11.46 -0.46 17.49
N PHE A 34 -12.31 -1.49 17.46
CA PHE A 34 -12.01 -2.74 16.77
C PHE A 34 -11.81 -2.54 15.28
N PHE A 35 -12.65 -1.72 14.65
CA PHE A 35 -12.53 -1.39 13.23
C PHE A 35 -11.23 -0.64 12.94
N SER A 36 -10.90 0.38 13.74
CA SER A 36 -9.66 1.16 13.60
C SER A 36 -8.42 0.29 13.82
N TYR A 37 -8.47 -0.61 14.80
CA TYR A 37 -7.39 -1.56 15.07
C TYR A 37 -7.19 -2.54 13.90
N GLY A 38 -8.28 -3.13 13.40
CA GLY A 38 -8.25 -4.01 12.23
C GLY A 38 -7.70 -3.30 11.00
N ALA A 39 -8.20 -2.08 10.72
CA ALA A 39 -7.71 -1.27 9.61
C ALA A 39 -6.21 -0.96 9.74
N TYR A 40 -5.74 -0.55 10.92
CA TYR A 40 -4.33 -0.29 11.17
C TYR A 40 -3.46 -1.52 10.90
N HIS A 41 -3.87 -2.70 11.39
CA HIS A 41 -3.14 -3.94 11.16
C HIS A 41 -3.11 -4.35 9.68
N SER A 42 -4.24 -4.20 8.98
CA SER A 42 -4.32 -4.46 7.54
C SER A 42 -3.42 -3.54 6.72
N ILE A 43 -3.39 -2.24 7.04
CA ILE A 43 -2.51 -1.26 6.38
C ILE A 43 -1.05 -1.62 6.63
N ASN A 44 -0.68 -1.91 7.88
CA ASN A 44 0.70 -2.25 8.23
C ASN A 44 1.16 -3.58 7.58
N ALA A 45 0.27 -4.57 7.50
CA ALA A 45 0.55 -5.82 6.81
C ALA A 45 0.75 -5.61 5.30
N GLN A 46 -0.08 -4.76 4.68
CA GLN A 46 0.07 -4.38 3.27
C GLN A 46 1.41 -3.68 3.03
N PHE A 47 1.74 -2.69 3.87
CA PHE A 47 2.99 -1.94 3.78
C PHE A 47 4.22 -2.85 3.82
N LYS A 48 4.27 -3.79 4.76
CA LYS A 48 5.38 -4.75 4.87
C LYS A 48 5.48 -5.70 3.68
N PHE A 49 4.34 -6.10 3.14
CA PHE A 49 4.30 -6.95 1.96
C PHE A 49 4.83 -6.22 0.72
N GLU A 50 4.41 -4.97 0.53
CA GLU A 50 4.90 -4.11 -0.53
C GLU A 50 6.40 -3.79 -0.39
N GLU A 51 6.89 -3.55 0.82
CA GLU A 51 8.33 -3.40 1.09
C GLU A 51 9.12 -4.66 0.68
N ASN A 52 8.58 -5.85 0.93
CA ASN A 52 9.19 -7.11 0.48
C ASN A 52 9.18 -7.24 -1.05
N ILE A 53 8.11 -6.81 -1.73
CA ILE A 53 8.06 -6.77 -3.20
C ILE A 53 9.15 -5.85 -3.74
N VAL A 54 9.28 -4.63 -3.21
CA VAL A 54 10.32 -3.67 -3.64
C VAL A 54 11.72 -4.23 -3.41
N ASN A 55 11.96 -4.86 -2.27
CA ASN A 55 13.24 -5.51 -1.98
C ASN A 55 13.55 -6.64 -2.97
N ARG A 56 12.55 -7.45 -3.31
CA ARG A 56 12.71 -8.51 -4.31
C ARG A 56 12.97 -7.94 -5.71
N ILE A 57 12.25 -6.90 -6.11
CA ILE A 57 12.50 -6.18 -7.37
C ILE A 57 13.94 -5.69 -7.42
N SER A 58 14.43 -5.07 -6.34
CA SER A 58 15.82 -4.62 -6.25
C SER A 58 16.82 -5.77 -6.40
N GLN A 59 16.55 -6.93 -5.81
CA GLN A 59 17.40 -8.11 -5.94
C GLN A 59 17.38 -8.67 -7.37
N ASP A 60 16.20 -8.75 -7.99
CA ASP A 60 16.04 -9.23 -9.35
C ASP A 60 16.77 -8.31 -10.33
N ILE A 61 16.66 -6.99 -10.17
CA ILE A 61 17.41 -6.02 -11.00
C ILE A 61 18.92 -6.25 -10.91
N GLN A 62 19.45 -6.42 -9.69
CA GLN A 62 20.87 -6.69 -9.47
C GLN A 62 21.31 -8.03 -10.04
N PHE A 63 20.51 -9.08 -9.81
CA PHE A 63 20.82 -10.45 -10.22
C PHE A 63 20.82 -10.59 -11.75
N PHE A 64 19.82 -10.00 -12.42
CA PHE A 64 19.72 -10.04 -13.88
C PHE A 64 20.52 -8.93 -14.58
N GLY A 65 21.18 -8.04 -13.82
CA GLY A 65 21.94 -6.91 -14.37
C GLY A 65 21.09 -5.94 -15.21
N ILE A 66 19.80 -5.81 -14.87
CA ILE A 66 18.86 -5.00 -15.64
C ILE A 66 19.16 -3.52 -15.38
N GLY A 67 19.38 -2.72 -16.43
CA GLY A 67 19.42 -1.27 -16.29
C GLY A 67 20.52 -0.77 -15.33
N ASN A 68 21.75 -1.30 -15.43
CA ASN A 68 22.89 -0.82 -14.65
C ASN A 68 23.12 0.71 -14.74
N ASN A 69 22.67 1.33 -15.83
CA ASN A 69 22.70 2.78 -16.06
C ASN A 69 21.29 3.42 -16.11
N ALA A 70 20.25 2.71 -15.71
CA ALA A 70 18.90 3.24 -15.73
C ALA A 70 18.74 4.28 -14.60
N GLU A 71 18.23 5.45 -14.95
CA GLU A 71 17.89 6.50 -13.98
C GLU A 71 16.43 6.44 -13.53
N TYR A 72 15.62 5.69 -14.26
CA TYR A 72 14.17 5.71 -14.15
C TYR A 72 13.60 4.32 -13.88
N ILE A 73 12.53 4.27 -13.10
CA ILE A 73 11.71 3.08 -12.91
C ILE A 73 10.24 3.41 -13.05
N LYS A 74 9.50 2.51 -13.69
CA LYS A 74 8.07 2.63 -13.90
C LYS A 74 7.35 1.38 -13.45
N PHE A 75 6.31 1.56 -12.64
CA PHE A 75 5.37 0.50 -12.28
C PHE A 75 4.15 0.54 -13.20
N ILE A 76 3.72 -0.61 -13.74
CA ILE A 76 2.54 -0.72 -14.59
C ILE A 76 1.60 -1.73 -13.96
N GLY A 77 0.32 -1.40 -13.90
CA GLY A 77 -0.70 -2.22 -13.25
C GLY A 77 -0.76 -1.93 -11.76
N VAL A 78 -1.32 -2.87 -11.02
CA VAL A 78 -1.59 -2.71 -9.60
C VAL A 78 -1.07 -3.93 -8.86
N GLU A 79 -0.32 -3.68 -7.80
CA GLU A 79 0.22 -4.72 -6.93
C GLU A 79 -0.89 -5.49 -6.21
N PRO A 80 -0.66 -6.77 -5.87
CA PRO A 80 -1.65 -7.55 -5.16
C PRO A 80 -1.78 -7.12 -3.69
N TYR A 81 -2.97 -7.36 -3.14
CA TYR A 81 -3.16 -7.33 -1.70
C TYR A 81 -2.49 -8.53 -1.04
N THR A 82 -2.14 -8.41 0.25
CA THR A 82 -1.85 -9.60 1.06
C THR A 82 -3.04 -10.56 1.05
N SER A 83 -2.80 -11.87 1.17
CA SER A 83 -3.87 -12.88 1.21
C SER A 83 -4.93 -12.59 2.27
N THR A 84 -4.53 -12.01 3.40
CA THR A 84 -5.42 -11.54 4.46
C THR A 84 -6.29 -10.37 4.00
N ASN A 85 -5.69 -9.34 3.40
CA ASN A 85 -6.41 -8.16 2.94
C ASN A 85 -7.30 -8.46 1.73
N GLU A 86 -6.88 -9.37 0.84
CA GLU A 86 -7.67 -9.80 -0.30
C GLU A 86 -9.00 -10.42 0.16
N ASN A 87 -8.94 -11.29 1.17
CA ASN A 87 -10.13 -11.88 1.78
C ASN A 87 -11.01 -10.84 2.49
N ILE A 88 -10.40 -9.84 3.15
CA ILE A 88 -11.13 -8.76 3.82
C ILE A 88 -11.85 -7.88 2.78
N ILE A 89 -11.19 -7.52 1.68
CA ILE A 89 -11.76 -6.68 0.63
C ILE A 89 -12.88 -7.42 -0.11
N LYS A 90 -12.70 -8.71 -0.40
CA LYS A 90 -13.76 -9.56 -0.99
C LYS A 90 -15.02 -9.58 -0.11
N LYS A 91 -14.87 -9.58 1.22
CA LYS A 91 -16.01 -9.58 2.15
C LYS A 91 -16.56 -8.17 2.42
N HIS A 92 -15.69 -7.16 2.41
CA HIS A 92 -16.00 -5.78 2.77
C HIS A 92 -15.33 -4.81 1.76
N PRO A 93 -15.96 -4.54 0.61
CA PRO A 93 -15.35 -3.73 -0.45
C PRO A 93 -14.94 -2.31 -0.03
N ILE A 94 -15.59 -1.73 0.97
CA ILE A 94 -15.23 -0.42 1.53
C ILE A 94 -13.79 -0.38 2.08
N MET A 95 -13.22 -1.53 2.42
CA MET A 95 -11.84 -1.65 2.89
C MET A 95 -10.81 -1.39 1.78
N GLU A 96 -11.19 -1.45 0.50
CA GLU A 96 -10.29 -1.13 -0.62
C GLU A 96 -9.83 0.35 -0.55
N ILE A 97 -10.73 1.25 -0.15
CA ILE A 97 -10.42 2.68 0.02
C ILE A 97 -9.54 2.90 1.26
N LEU A 98 -9.72 2.08 2.30
CA LEU A 98 -9.05 2.23 3.59
C LEU A 98 -7.68 1.55 3.66
N ILE A 99 -7.46 0.51 2.86
CA ILE A 99 -6.18 -0.20 2.74
C ILE A 99 -5.57 0.23 1.42
N PRO A 100 -4.74 1.28 1.44
CA PRO A 100 -4.25 1.84 0.21
C PRO A 100 -3.08 1.00 -0.32
N ARG A 101 -2.98 0.96 -1.64
CA ARG A 101 -1.94 0.26 -2.41
C ARG A 101 -0.83 1.25 -2.76
N ILE A 102 0.35 1.07 -2.19
CA ILE A 102 1.40 2.09 -2.16
C ILE A 102 2.30 2.05 -3.39
N ILE A 103 2.50 0.89 -4.02
CA ILE A 103 3.36 0.74 -5.20
C ILE A 103 2.58 1.12 -6.45
N ASN A 104 2.48 2.42 -6.69
CA ASN A 104 1.99 2.95 -7.96
C ASN A 104 2.86 4.15 -8.39
N ASN A 105 2.71 4.64 -9.63
CA ASN A 105 3.48 5.80 -10.09
C ASN A 105 2.89 7.14 -9.63
N ASP A 106 1.68 7.14 -9.08
CA ASP A 106 0.89 8.35 -8.85
C ASP A 106 0.94 8.84 -7.39
N TRP A 107 1.38 7.98 -6.47
CA TRP A 107 1.26 8.23 -5.05
C TRP A 107 2.61 8.51 -4.39
N MET A 108 2.67 9.63 -3.67
CA MET A 108 3.87 10.12 -2.96
C MET A 108 4.53 9.04 -2.07
N TRP A 109 3.72 8.14 -1.50
CA TRP A 109 4.21 7.06 -0.64
C TRP A 109 4.97 5.96 -1.38
N SER A 110 4.76 5.79 -2.69
CA SER A 110 5.58 4.93 -3.56
C SER A 110 7.03 5.38 -3.52
N GLY A 111 7.26 6.69 -3.72
CA GLY A 111 8.58 7.30 -3.61
C GLY A 111 9.20 7.13 -2.22
N VAL A 112 8.41 7.19 -1.15
CA VAL A 112 8.88 6.97 0.23
C VAL A 112 9.32 5.52 0.46
N LEU A 113 8.53 4.53 0.00
CA LEU A 113 8.89 3.11 0.05
C LEU A 113 10.19 2.85 -0.74
N MET A 114 10.30 3.43 -1.93
CA MET A 114 11.49 3.33 -2.75
C MET A 114 12.72 3.99 -2.12
N GLN A 115 12.59 5.16 -1.48
CA GLN A 115 13.72 5.82 -0.81
C GLN A 115 14.24 5.06 0.41
N ARG A 116 13.41 4.21 1.03
CA ARG A 116 13.86 3.35 2.14
C ARG A 116 14.74 2.21 1.67
N ASN A 117 14.54 1.70 0.45
CA ASN A 117 15.42 0.71 -0.12
C ASN A 117 16.68 1.39 -0.72
N PRO A 118 17.91 0.99 -0.29
CA PRO A 118 19.16 1.63 -0.70
C PRO A 118 19.41 1.67 -2.22
N PHE A 119 18.87 0.69 -2.95
CA PHE A 119 19.04 0.57 -4.40
C PHE A 119 18.16 1.57 -5.15
N SER A 120 16.90 1.66 -4.76
CA SER A 120 15.93 2.55 -5.36
C SER A 120 16.12 4.02 -5.00
N LYS A 121 17.01 4.36 -4.04
CA LYS A 121 17.41 5.76 -3.78
C LYS A 121 17.95 6.48 -5.02
N LYS A 122 18.51 5.74 -5.98
CA LYS A 122 19.08 6.31 -7.21
C LYS A 122 18.05 6.44 -8.34
N LEU A 123 16.96 5.68 -8.29
CA LEU A 123 15.96 5.60 -9.35
C LEU A 123 14.84 6.62 -9.11
N LYS A 124 14.47 7.35 -10.16
CA LYS A 124 13.33 8.25 -10.15
C LYS A 124 12.10 7.56 -10.73
N LEU A 125 10.93 7.77 -10.11
CA LEU A 125 9.66 7.31 -10.66
C LEU A 125 9.38 8.02 -12.00
N TYR A 126 9.15 7.23 -13.04
CA TYR A 126 8.82 7.75 -14.37
C TYR A 126 7.31 7.81 -14.56
N THR A 127 6.78 9.03 -14.65
CA THR A 127 5.33 9.28 -14.73
C THR A 127 4.79 9.24 -16.17
N ASN A 128 5.63 9.44 -17.18
CA ASN A 128 5.18 9.45 -18.58
C ASN A 128 4.80 8.05 -19.07
N HIS A 129 3.93 7.97 -20.08
CA HIS A 129 3.55 6.71 -20.72
C HIS A 129 4.79 5.98 -21.29
N VAL A 130 4.85 4.66 -21.13
CA VAL A 130 5.91 3.81 -21.70
C VAL A 130 5.21 2.74 -22.53
N THR A 131 5.60 2.62 -23.79
CA THR A 131 5.05 1.59 -24.70
C THR A 131 5.90 0.34 -24.55
N LEU A 132 5.25 -0.78 -24.22
CA LEU A 132 5.91 -2.07 -24.07
C LEU A 132 6.03 -2.72 -25.46
N ASN A 133 7.25 -2.79 -26.00
CA ASN A 133 7.53 -3.47 -27.27
C ASN A 133 7.91 -4.93 -27.02
N ASP A 134 7.76 -5.80 -28.03
CA ASP A 134 8.19 -7.20 -27.94
C ASP A 134 9.66 -7.32 -27.50
N GLY A 135 9.92 -8.15 -26.48
CA GLY A 135 11.25 -8.38 -25.91
C GLY A 135 11.69 -7.41 -24.79
N TRP A 136 10.80 -6.54 -24.30
CA TRP A 136 11.08 -5.69 -23.13
C TRP A 136 11.32 -6.52 -21.86
N GLU A 137 10.57 -7.62 -21.68
CA GLU A 137 10.61 -8.49 -20.52
C GLU A 137 11.94 -9.25 -20.45
N LYS A 138 12.59 -9.19 -19.29
CA LYS A 138 13.86 -9.88 -19.00
C LYS A 138 13.68 -10.99 -17.98
N SER A 139 12.74 -10.83 -17.06
CA SER A 139 12.39 -11.84 -16.08
C SER A 139 10.91 -11.71 -15.71
N ARG A 140 10.31 -12.83 -15.31
CA ARG A 140 8.91 -12.92 -14.91
C ARG A 140 8.77 -13.88 -13.75
N ASN A 141 7.94 -13.49 -12.80
CA ASN A 141 7.46 -14.34 -11.72
C ASN A 141 5.92 -14.27 -11.63
N ASP A 142 5.34 -14.97 -10.65
CA ASP A 142 3.87 -15.03 -10.48
C ASP A 142 3.24 -13.68 -10.10
N VAL A 143 4.02 -12.73 -9.58
CA VAL A 143 3.54 -11.43 -9.10
C VAL A 143 3.77 -10.31 -10.13
N TYR A 144 4.92 -10.32 -10.81
CA TYR A 144 5.29 -9.28 -11.76
C TYR A 144 6.27 -9.77 -12.82
N SER A 145 6.29 -9.03 -13.94
CA SER A 145 7.33 -9.06 -14.97
C SER A 145 8.22 -7.84 -14.84
N ILE A 146 9.52 -8.01 -15.07
CA ILE A 146 10.51 -6.94 -15.04
C ILE A 146 11.33 -6.91 -16.33
N GLY A 147 11.65 -5.71 -16.78
CA GLY A 147 12.35 -5.50 -18.03
C GLY A 147 12.92 -4.11 -18.19
N LEU A 148 13.39 -3.82 -19.40
CA LEU A 148 14.00 -2.54 -19.75
C LEU A 148 13.36 -1.98 -21.02
N VAL A 149 12.98 -0.70 -20.99
CA VAL A 149 12.56 0.06 -22.17
C VAL A 149 13.38 1.35 -22.21
N GLY A 150 14.32 1.43 -23.15
CA GLY A 150 15.30 2.53 -23.20
C GLY A 150 16.13 2.58 -21.91
N GLU A 151 16.10 3.72 -21.22
CA GLU A 151 16.78 3.95 -19.93
C GLU A 151 15.87 3.75 -18.71
N THR A 152 14.66 3.21 -18.92
CA THR A 152 13.66 2.99 -17.86
C THR A 152 13.51 1.51 -17.55
N ILE A 153 13.69 1.16 -16.28
CA ILE A 153 13.31 -0.15 -15.75
C ILE A 153 11.78 -0.19 -15.67
N VAL A 154 11.16 -1.20 -16.27
CA VAL A 154 9.72 -1.36 -16.21
C VAL A 154 9.39 -2.58 -15.36
N VAL A 155 8.54 -2.39 -14.37
CA VAL A 155 7.94 -3.45 -13.56
C VAL A 155 6.46 -3.47 -13.86
N ARG A 156 5.96 -4.57 -14.39
CA ARG A 156 4.54 -4.77 -14.67
C ARG A 156 3.98 -5.82 -13.71
N PHE A 157 3.00 -5.44 -12.90
CA PHE A 157 2.25 -6.39 -12.09
C PHE A 157 1.32 -7.23 -12.98
N ASN A 158 1.23 -8.53 -12.69
CA ASN A 158 0.42 -9.49 -13.44
C ASN A 158 -1.08 -9.28 -13.25
#